data_AF-A0A5S4F3M3-F1
#
_entry.id   AF-A0A5S4F3M3-F1
#
_cell.length_a   1.000
_cell.length_b   1.000
_cell.length_c   1.000
_cell.angle_alpha   90.00
_cell.angle_beta   90.00
_cell.angle_gamma   90.00
#
_symmetry.space_group_name_H-M   'P 1'
#
loop_
_entity.id
_entity.type
_entity.pdbx_description
1 polymer ?
#
loop_
_entity_poly.entity_id
_entity_poly.type
_entity_poly.pdbx_seq_one_letter_code
_entity_poly.pdbx_strand_id
1 'polypeptide(L)'
;MGGLRCVDGSFLSVTPVACTDSVGTPYEVTLELHRDGTPYGSVGERCGWLLARLARGVDEARRGRGEARRWADPDDRFPDEEPDGELFSFRYRSRTGLVGGGELSCRLRTIALWVPGQGRRGEWRLTRRAYVEAWGSTGVGMRAVLTSAQLAAFVRGLVEEAEGCLEGRDLVRNPVQGPGTGESR
;
A
#
# COMPACT_ATOMS: atom_id res chain seq x y z
N MET A 1 -10.66 -3.21 4.29
CA MET A 1 -10.09 -4.28 3.43
C MET A 1 -9.66 -3.69 2.10
N GLY A 2 -8.44 -3.18 2.06
CA GLY A 2 -7.78 -2.74 0.83
C GLY A 2 -7.35 -3.95 0.00
N GLY A 3 -7.91 -4.10 -1.20
CA GLY A 3 -7.48 -5.13 -2.14
C GLY A 3 -7.55 -4.63 -3.57
N LEU A 4 -6.73 -5.23 -4.43
CA LEU A 4 -6.52 -4.78 -5.80
C LEU A 4 -6.98 -5.85 -6.77
N ARG A 5 -7.81 -5.45 -7.72
CA ARG A 5 -8.16 -6.33 -8.84
C ARG A 5 -7.03 -6.32 -9.86
N CYS A 6 -6.51 -7.50 -10.16
CA CYS A 6 -5.40 -7.67 -11.08
C CYS A 6 -5.89 -7.84 -12.53
N VAL A 7 -4.97 -7.60 -13.47
CA VAL A 7 -5.24 -7.66 -14.92
C VAL A 7 -5.65 -9.06 -15.38
N ASP A 8 -5.15 -10.11 -14.71
CA ASP A 8 -5.51 -11.51 -14.98
C ASP A 8 -6.86 -11.92 -14.36
N GLY A 9 -7.57 -10.99 -13.72
CA GLY A 9 -8.86 -11.20 -13.07
C GLY A 9 -8.78 -11.62 -11.60
N SER A 10 -7.59 -11.95 -11.10
CA SER A 10 -7.37 -12.31 -9.69
C SER A 10 -7.50 -11.10 -8.75
N PHE A 11 -7.62 -11.36 -7.46
CA PHE A 11 -7.72 -10.36 -6.42
C PHE A 11 -6.53 -10.46 -5.45
N LEU A 12 -5.75 -9.39 -5.35
CA LEU A 12 -4.66 -9.26 -4.39
C LEU A 12 -5.15 -8.54 -3.14
N SER A 13 -5.24 -9.25 -2.02
CA SER A 13 -5.44 -8.63 -0.71
C SER A 13 -4.09 -8.32 -0.08
N VAL A 14 -3.96 -7.13 0.51
CA VAL A 14 -2.76 -6.70 1.23
C VAL A 14 -3.20 -6.26 2.61
N THR A 15 -2.68 -6.92 3.65
CA THR A 15 -3.12 -6.71 5.02
C THR A 15 -1.94 -6.34 5.90
N PRO A 16 -1.96 -5.19 6.61
CA PRO A 16 -0.97 -4.88 7.63
C PRO A 16 -1.08 -5.85 8.82
N VAL A 17 0.05 -6.34 9.31
CA VAL A 17 0.13 -7.20 10.50
C VAL A 17 1.19 -6.64 11.43
N ALA A 18 0.84 -6.47 12.70
CA ALA A 18 1.74 -5.91 13.70
C ALA A 18 2.97 -6.81 13.95
N CYS A 19 4.15 -6.21 13.92
CA CYS A 19 5.36 -6.75 14.48
C CYS A 19 5.45 -6.37 15.96
N THR A 20 5.59 -7.37 16.83
CA THR A 20 5.69 -7.16 18.28
C THR A 20 7.12 -7.36 18.78
N ASP A 21 7.49 -6.63 19.82
CA ASP A 21 8.73 -6.88 20.56
C ASP A 21 8.62 -8.13 21.46
N SER A 22 9.67 -8.43 22.22
CA SER A 22 9.72 -9.59 23.11
C SER A 22 8.71 -9.55 24.27
N VAL A 23 8.12 -8.38 24.55
CA VAL A 23 7.07 -8.22 25.58
C VAL A 23 5.68 -8.05 24.95
N GLY A 24 5.55 -8.29 23.64
CA GLY A 24 4.28 -8.25 22.92
C GLY A 24 3.83 -6.84 22.52
N THR A 25 4.66 -5.80 22.68
CA THR A 25 4.29 -4.44 22.26
C THR A 25 4.43 -4.30 20.75
N PRO A 26 3.36 -3.93 20.02
CA PRO A 26 3.45 -3.64 18.59
C PRO A 26 4.31 -2.38 18.39
N TYR A 27 5.29 -2.45 17.50
CA TYR A 27 6.19 -1.32 17.21
C TYR A 27 6.29 -1.01 15.71
N GLU A 28 5.84 -1.93 14.86
CA GLU A 28 5.72 -1.72 13.42
C GLU A 28 4.73 -2.69 12.78
N VAL A 29 4.57 -2.60 11.45
CA VAL A 29 3.82 -3.55 10.62
C VAL A 29 4.68 -4.19 9.53
N THR A 30 4.29 -5.41 9.17
CA THR A 30 4.62 -6.08 7.91
C THR A 30 3.35 -6.19 7.06
N LEU A 31 3.47 -6.50 5.78
CA LEU A 31 2.33 -6.72 4.90
C LEU A 31 2.21 -8.19 4.56
N GLU A 32 1.05 -8.78 4.83
CA GLU A 32 0.67 -10.09 4.33
C GLU A 32 -0.08 -9.95 3.01
N LEU A 33 0.31 -10.77 2.03
CA LEU A 33 -0.26 -10.80 0.70
C LEU A 33 -1.09 -12.07 0.55
N HIS A 34 -2.30 -11.94 0.02
CA HIS A 34 -3.15 -13.06 -0.34
C HIS A 34 -3.64 -12.93 -1.78
N ARG A 35 -3.63 -14.04 -2.53
CA ARG A 35 -4.22 -14.16 -3.85
C ARG A 35 -5.53 -14.92 -3.75
N ASP A 36 -6.63 -14.26 -4.07
CA ASP A 36 -7.97 -14.87 -4.05
C ASP A 36 -8.25 -15.57 -2.70
N GLY A 37 -7.78 -14.96 -1.60
CA GLY A 37 -7.89 -15.49 -0.24
C GLY A 37 -6.81 -16.50 0.17
N THR A 38 -5.96 -16.95 -0.74
CA THR A 38 -4.86 -17.89 -0.45
C THR A 38 -3.58 -17.14 -0.09
N PRO A 39 -2.84 -17.53 0.98
CA PRO A 39 -1.57 -16.91 1.33
C PRO A 39 -0.58 -16.89 0.14
N TYR A 40 -0.02 -15.72 -0.12
CA TYR A 40 0.79 -15.46 -1.31
C TYR A 40 2.21 -14.98 -0.96
N GLY A 41 2.38 -14.25 0.15
CA GLY A 41 3.69 -13.84 0.65
C GLY A 41 3.61 -12.91 1.85
N SER A 42 4.75 -12.55 2.42
CA SER A 42 4.88 -11.53 3.46
C SER A 42 6.02 -10.60 3.10
N VAL A 43 5.81 -9.28 3.16
CA VAL A 43 6.75 -8.28 2.66
C VAL A 43 6.77 -7.02 3.52
N GLY A 44 7.82 -6.21 3.35
CA GLY A 44 7.82 -4.87 3.90
C GLY A 44 7.95 -4.85 5.42
N GLU A 45 8.93 -5.58 5.95
CA GLU A 45 9.30 -5.43 7.36
C GLU A 45 9.54 -3.96 7.65
N ARG A 46 8.75 -3.39 8.57
CA ARG A 46 8.85 -2.01 9.02
C ARG A 46 8.55 -0.99 7.90
N CYS A 47 7.43 -1.20 7.22
CA CYS A 47 7.00 -0.35 6.10
C CYS A 47 5.99 0.75 6.44
N GLY A 48 5.46 0.83 7.67
CA GLY A 48 4.39 1.73 8.07
C GLY A 48 4.71 3.20 7.79
N TRP A 49 5.93 3.64 8.11
CA TRP A 49 6.37 5.00 7.78
C TRP A 49 6.41 5.27 6.27
N LEU A 50 6.84 4.28 5.46
CA LEU A 50 6.91 4.45 4.01
C LEU A 50 5.50 4.55 3.41
N LEU A 51 4.55 3.75 3.90
CA LEU A 51 3.14 3.83 3.51
C LEU A 51 2.53 5.19 3.84
N ALA A 52 2.73 5.70 5.07
CA ALA A 52 2.24 7.01 5.48
C ALA A 52 2.87 8.15 4.67
N ARG A 53 4.17 8.07 4.37
CA ARG A 53 4.85 9.01 3.47
C ARG A 53 4.28 8.98 2.06
N LEU A 54 4.04 7.78 1.52
CA LEU A 54 3.47 7.60 0.19
C LEU A 54 2.05 8.15 0.10
N ALA A 55 1.18 7.84 1.07
CA ALA A 55 -0.21 8.33 1.11
C ALA A 55 -0.27 9.85 1.00
N ARG A 56 0.54 10.54 1.83
CA ARG A 56 0.66 12.00 1.79
C ARG A 56 1.18 12.51 0.45
N GLY A 57 2.22 11.88 -0.10
CA GLY A 57 2.79 12.26 -1.39
C GLY A 57 1.80 12.16 -2.54
N VAL A 58 1.01 11.07 -2.60
CA VAL A 58 -0.06 10.92 -3.60
C VAL A 58 -1.14 11.96 -3.42
N ASP A 59 -1.58 12.21 -2.19
CA ASP A 59 -2.60 13.21 -1.90
C ASP A 59 -2.14 14.65 -2.23
N GLU A 60 -0.87 14.98 -2.02
CA GLU A 60 -0.28 16.26 -2.41
C GLU A 60 -0.19 16.40 -3.94
N ALA A 61 0.27 15.36 -4.64
CA ALA A 61 0.35 15.35 -6.09
C ALA A 61 -1.02 15.55 -6.73
N ARG A 62 -2.05 14.84 -6.24
CA ARG A 62 -3.44 14.97 -6.74
C ARG A 62 -4.01 16.37 -6.59
N ARG A 63 -3.68 17.06 -5.49
CA ARG A 63 -4.05 18.46 -5.26
C ARG A 63 -3.34 19.45 -6.21
N GLY A 64 -2.45 18.98 -7.08
CA GLY A 64 -1.76 19.80 -8.06
C GLY A 64 -0.58 20.57 -7.48
N ARG A 65 0.03 20.10 -6.38
CA ARG A 65 1.28 20.66 -5.86
C ARG A 65 2.48 20.12 -6.64
N GLY A 66 3.53 20.93 -6.74
CA GLY A 66 4.79 20.56 -7.41
C GLY A 66 4.62 20.29 -8.91
N GLU A 67 5.50 19.45 -9.46
CA GLU A 67 5.55 19.14 -10.89
C GLU A 67 4.38 18.26 -11.38
N ALA A 68 3.64 17.63 -10.46
CA ALA A 68 2.44 16.85 -10.80
C ALA A 68 1.37 17.70 -11.50
N ARG A 69 1.37 19.03 -11.29
CA ARG A 69 0.46 19.98 -11.97
C ARG A 69 0.56 19.96 -13.50
N ARG A 70 1.67 19.45 -14.07
CA ARG A 70 1.84 19.30 -15.52
C ARG A 70 0.81 18.32 -16.12
N TRP A 71 0.30 17.40 -15.31
CA TRP A 71 -0.75 16.47 -15.69
C TRP A 71 -2.12 17.12 -15.50
N ALA A 72 -2.81 17.34 -16.63
CA ALA A 72 -4.13 17.97 -16.64
C ALA A 72 -5.14 17.14 -15.84
N ASP A 73 -5.19 15.83 -16.08
CA ASP A 73 -6.06 14.90 -15.36
C ASP A 73 -5.51 14.62 -13.93
N PRO A 74 -6.29 14.89 -12.86
CA PRO A 74 -5.91 14.53 -11.50
C PRO A 74 -5.56 13.05 -11.31
N ASP A 75 -6.15 12.15 -12.11
CA ASP A 75 -5.91 10.71 -12.03
C ASP A 75 -4.54 10.28 -12.59
N ASP A 76 -3.85 11.19 -13.29
CA ASP A 76 -2.49 11.01 -13.79
C ASP A 76 -1.42 11.67 -12.89
N ARG A 77 -1.85 12.32 -11.80
CA ARG A 77 -0.96 13.03 -10.87
C ARG A 77 -0.42 12.09 -9.80
N PHE A 78 0.84 11.68 -9.97
CA PHE A 78 1.57 10.84 -9.01
C PHE A 78 2.72 11.62 -8.38
N PRO A 79 3.16 11.23 -7.16
CA PRO A 79 4.46 11.66 -6.66
C PRO A 79 5.55 11.06 -7.55
N ASP A 80 6.73 11.67 -7.58
CA ASP A 80 7.83 11.35 -8.50
C ASP A 80 7.67 11.90 -9.93
N GLU A 81 8.79 12.42 -10.44
CA GLU A 81 8.92 13.13 -11.71
C GLU A 81 9.36 12.20 -12.83
N GLU A 82 10.04 11.09 -12.49
CA GLU A 82 10.52 10.14 -13.48
C GLU A 82 9.35 9.43 -14.17
N PRO A 83 9.37 9.30 -15.52
CA PRO A 83 8.30 8.66 -16.29
C PRO A 83 7.99 7.23 -15.84
N ASP A 84 9.02 6.53 -15.34
CA ASP A 84 8.99 5.14 -14.88
C ASP A 84 9.45 4.98 -13.41
N GLY A 85 9.29 6.04 -12.61
CA GLY A 85 9.74 6.09 -11.22
C GLY A 85 9.15 5.00 -10.32
N GLU A 86 9.95 4.51 -9.37
CA GLU A 86 9.53 3.52 -8.38
C GLU A 86 9.00 4.22 -7.13
N LEU A 87 7.70 4.05 -6.85
CA LEU A 87 7.06 4.62 -5.67
C LEU A 87 7.40 3.86 -4.39
N PHE A 88 7.50 2.53 -4.50
CA PHE A 88 8.00 1.67 -3.43
C PHE A 88 8.40 0.29 -3.98
N SER A 89 9.29 -0.38 -3.25
CA SER A 89 9.55 -1.81 -3.38
C SER A 89 9.72 -2.41 -1.99
N PHE A 90 8.77 -3.27 -1.62
CA PHE A 90 8.78 -4.04 -0.38
C PHE A 90 9.16 -5.47 -0.69
N ARG A 91 10.17 -5.98 0.01
CA ARG A 91 10.64 -7.36 -0.14
C ARG A 91 10.62 -8.07 1.20
N TYR A 92 10.44 -9.37 1.17
CA TYR A 92 10.70 -10.20 2.34
C TYR A 92 12.18 -10.13 2.71
N ARG A 93 12.49 -9.90 3.98
CA ARG A 93 13.83 -10.01 4.54
C ARG A 93 13.80 -11.09 5.61
N SER A 94 14.33 -12.28 5.34
CA SER A 94 14.62 -13.20 6.45
C SER A 94 15.89 -12.77 7.17
N ARG A 95 15.97 -13.02 8.48
CA ARG A 95 17.21 -12.88 9.29
C ARG A 95 18.41 -13.63 8.70
N THR A 96 18.17 -14.62 7.84
CA THR A 96 19.19 -15.45 7.17
C THR A 96 19.44 -15.08 5.69
N GLY A 97 18.79 -14.04 5.18
CA GLY A 97 19.04 -13.54 3.81
C GLY A 97 18.53 -14.43 2.68
N LEU A 98 17.73 -15.48 2.95
CA LEU A 98 17.10 -16.26 1.89
C LEU A 98 16.04 -15.41 1.18
N VAL A 99 16.33 -15.09 -0.09
CA VAL A 99 15.43 -14.47 -1.06
C VAL A 99 14.39 -15.52 -1.47
N GLY A 100 13.11 -15.28 -1.16
CA GLY A 100 12.04 -16.21 -1.54
C GLY A 100 10.65 -15.99 -0.91
N GLY A 101 10.49 -15.04 0.03
CA GLY A 101 9.23 -14.84 0.77
C GLY A 101 8.22 -13.86 0.16
N GLY A 102 8.58 -13.19 -0.94
CA GLY A 102 7.70 -12.33 -1.72
C GLY A 102 8.23 -10.92 -1.97
N GLU A 103 7.66 -10.24 -2.96
CA GLU A 103 7.90 -8.83 -3.31
C GLU A 103 6.55 -8.15 -3.61
N LEU A 104 6.38 -6.92 -3.15
CA LEU A 104 5.31 -6.01 -3.55
C LEU A 104 5.95 -4.69 -3.96
N SER A 105 5.78 -4.29 -5.20
CA SER A 105 6.37 -3.06 -5.74
C SER A 105 5.32 -2.23 -6.47
N CYS A 106 5.58 -0.93 -6.57
CA CYS A 106 4.76 -0.03 -7.36
C CYS A 106 5.66 0.84 -8.22
N ARG A 107 5.49 0.74 -9.53
CA ARG A 107 6.18 1.58 -10.50
C ARG A 107 5.20 2.40 -11.30
N LEU A 108 5.59 3.61 -11.63
CA LEU A 108 4.85 4.43 -12.57
C LEU A 108 5.18 3.99 -13.99
N ARG A 109 4.23 4.17 -14.89
CA ARG A 109 4.50 4.19 -16.33
C ARG A 109 3.72 5.28 -16.99
N THR A 110 4.36 5.92 -17.96
CA THR A 110 3.71 6.86 -18.86
C THR A 110 3.37 6.14 -20.17
N ILE A 111 2.09 6.13 -20.52
CA ILE A 111 1.61 5.45 -21.74
C ILE A 111 0.88 6.44 -22.64
N ALA A 112 1.05 6.29 -23.94
CA ALA A 112 0.28 7.03 -24.94
C ALA A 112 -1.01 6.26 -25.25
N LEU A 113 -2.15 6.94 -25.12
CA LEU A 113 -3.46 6.42 -25.46
C LEU A 113 -4.08 7.27 -26.57
N TRP A 114 -4.64 6.60 -27.57
CA TRP A 114 -5.49 7.26 -28.55
C TRP A 114 -6.85 7.52 -27.93
N VAL A 115 -7.25 8.77 -27.82
CA VAL A 115 -8.58 9.18 -27.37
C VAL A 115 -9.43 9.48 -28.60
N PRO A 116 -10.44 8.66 -28.91
CA PRO A 116 -11.37 8.96 -30.00
C PRO A 116 -12.12 10.26 -29.71
N GLY A 117 -12.12 11.20 -30.65
CA GLY A 117 -12.98 12.38 -30.60
C GLY A 117 -14.29 12.14 -31.35
N GLN A 118 -15.16 13.14 -31.39
CA GLN A 118 -16.38 13.07 -32.20
C GLN A 118 -16.01 13.03 -33.70
N GLY A 119 -16.32 11.92 -34.37
CA GLY A 119 -16.06 11.71 -35.81
C GLY A 119 -14.74 10.99 -36.11
N ARG A 120 -14.03 11.41 -37.17
CA ARG A 120 -12.74 10.82 -37.63
C ARG A 120 -11.49 11.48 -37.01
N ARG A 121 -11.66 12.44 -36.10
CA ARG A 121 -10.56 13.08 -35.38
C ARG A 121 -10.52 12.57 -33.96
N GLY A 122 -9.39 11.99 -33.57
CA GLY A 122 -9.02 11.76 -32.18
C GLY A 122 -7.69 12.44 -31.90
N GLU A 123 -7.21 12.29 -30.67
CA GLU A 123 -5.92 12.83 -30.27
C GLU A 123 -5.16 11.81 -29.43
N TRP A 124 -3.83 11.83 -29.54
CA TRP A 124 -2.97 11.11 -28.63
C TRP A 124 -2.91 11.86 -27.31
N ARG A 125 -3.16 11.16 -26.21
CA ARG A 125 -2.96 11.67 -24.85
C ARG A 125 -1.95 10.81 -24.12
N LEU A 126 -1.05 11.45 -23.39
CA LEU A 126 -0.24 10.76 -22.40
C LEU A 126 -1.08 10.58 -21.14
N THR A 127 -0.96 9.42 -20.52
CA THR A 127 -1.55 9.13 -19.21
C THR A 127 -0.51 8.43 -18.34
N ARG A 128 -0.65 8.53 -17.02
CA ARG A 128 0.22 7.84 -16.07
C ARG A 128 -0.58 6.82 -15.28
N ARG A 129 0.01 5.66 -15.05
CA ARG A 129 -0.59 4.62 -14.22
C ARG A 129 0.43 4.08 -13.23
N ALA A 130 -0.05 3.74 -12.03
CA ALA A 130 0.70 2.99 -11.05
C ALA A 130 0.50 1.49 -11.29
N TYR A 131 1.58 0.79 -11.56
CA TYR A 131 1.63 -0.65 -11.74
C TYR A 131 2.05 -1.24 -10.40
N VAL A 132 1.07 -1.78 -9.67
CA VAL A 132 1.33 -2.51 -8.43
C VAL A 132 1.54 -3.98 -8.79
N GLU A 133 2.75 -4.46 -8.56
CA GLU A 133 3.17 -5.82 -8.90
C GLU A 133 3.50 -6.58 -7.63
N ALA A 134 2.96 -7.78 -7.51
CA ALA A 134 3.25 -8.69 -6.41
C ALA A 134 3.86 -9.99 -6.96
N TRP A 135 4.89 -10.49 -6.29
CA TRP A 135 5.52 -11.77 -6.56
C TRP A 135 5.51 -12.58 -5.28
N GLY A 136 4.87 -13.74 -5.31
CA GLY A 136 4.81 -14.68 -4.20
C GLY A 136 5.80 -15.83 -4.36
N SER A 137 5.81 -16.72 -3.37
CA SER A 137 6.64 -17.93 -3.38
C SER A 137 6.26 -18.95 -4.47
N THR A 138 5.08 -18.81 -5.07
CA THR A 138 4.55 -19.70 -6.12
C THR A 138 5.06 -19.37 -7.53
N GLY A 139 5.77 -18.25 -7.71
CA GLY A 139 6.34 -17.83 -9.00
C GLY A 139 5.37 -17.20 -10.00
N VAL A 140 4.06 -17.18 -9.71
CA VAL A 140 3.06 -16.53 -10.57
C VAL A 140 2.84 -15.08 -10.11
N GLY A 141 3.42 -14.11 -10.81
CA GLY A 141 3.27 -12.69 -10.50
C GLY A 141 1.85 -12.16 -10.72
N MET A 142 1.43 -11.21 -9.88
CA MET A 142 0.17 -10.49 -9.98
C MET A 142 0.44 -9.02 -10.33
N ARG A 143 -0.47 -8.39 -11.07
CA ARG A 143 -0.35 -6.99 -11.45
C ARG A 143 -1.70 -6.29 -11.42
N ALA A 144 -1.80 -5.20 -10.67
CA ALA A 144 -2.89 -4.25 -10.73
C ALA A 144 -2.41 -2.93 -11.36
N VAL A 145 -3.28 -2.25 -12.10
CA VAL A 145 -3.00 -0.97 -12.76
C VAL A 145 -3.96 0.06 -12.22
N LEU A 146 -3.43 1.11 -11.59
CA LEU A 146 -4.21 2.06 -10.80
C LEU A 146 -4.03 3.48 -11.34
N THR A 147 -5.11 4.27 -11.28
CA THR A 147 -5.02 5.73 -11.30
C THR A 147 -4.45 6.26 -9.97
N SER A 148 -4.06 7.53 -9.93
CA SER A 148 -3.60 8.15 -8.68
C SER A 148 -4.69 8.13 -7.61
N ALA A 149 -5.96 8.23 -8.00
CA ALA A 149 -7.09 8.14 -7.08
C ALA A 149 -7.23 6.77 -6.43
N GLN A 150 -7.12 5.72 -7.25
CA GLN A 150 -7.18 4.35 -6.77
C GLN A 150 -5.99 4.02 -5.89
N LEU A 151 -4.79 4.46 -6.26
CA LEU A 151 -3.60 4.31 -5.43
C LEU A 151 -3.75 5.05 -4.10
N ALA A 152 -4.26 6.30 -4.11
CA ALA A 152 -4.48 7.08 -2.89
C ALA A 152 -5.45 6.36 -1.93
N ALA A 153 -6.57 5.86 -2.46
CA ALA A 153 -7.55 5.12 -1.67
C ALA A 153 -6.95 3.84 -1.09
N PHE A 154 -6.21 3.08 -1.90
CA PHE A 154 -5.54 1.85 -1.46
C PHE A 154 -4.53 2.11 -0.34
N VAL A 155 -3.58 3.03 -0.54
CA VAL A 155 -2.52 3.30 0.43
C VAL A 155 -3.09 3.92 1.70
N ARG A 156 -4.10 4.81 1.60
CA ARG A 156 -4.77 5.34 2.79
C ARG A 156 -5.44 4.25 3.61
N GLY A 157 -6.17 3.34 2.97
CA GLY A 157 -6.76 2.19 3.66
C GLY A 157 -5.72 1.31 4.36
N LEU A 158 -4.55 1.10 3.74
CA LEU A 158 -3.44 0.39 4.39
C LEU A 158 -2.88 1.14 5.60
N VAL A 159 -2.77 2.47 5.52
CA VAL A 159 -2.29 3.28 6.65
C VAL A 159 -3.29 3.23 7.81
N GLU A 160 -4.58 3.39 7.54
CA GLU A 160 -5.64 3.30 8.57
C GLU A 160 -5.66 1.92 9.24
N GLU A 161 -5.54 0.83 8.45
CA GLU A 161 -5.44 -0.53 8.99
C GLU A 161 -4.16 -0.73 9.81
N ALA A 162 -3.02 -0.20 9.35
CA ALA A 162 -1.75 -0.28 10.07
C ALA A 162 -1.76 0.50 11.40
N GLU A 163 -2.32 1.71 11.41
CA GLU A 163 -2.51 2.51 12.62
C GLU A 163 -3.38 1.75 13.63
N GLY A 164 -4.49 1.16 13.19
CA GLY A 164 -5.33 0.29 14.03
C GLY A 164 -4.58 -0.91 14.62
N CYS A 165 -3.66 -1.53 13.87
CA CYS A 165 -2.82 -2.60 14.39
C CYS A 165 -1.87 -2.14 15.51
N LEU A 166 -1.40 -0.89 15.46
CA LEU A 166 -0.49 -0.32 16.45
C LEU A 166 -1.25 0.28 17.66
N GLU A 167 -2.47 0.77 17.46
CA GLU A 167 -3.33 1.40 18.47
C GLU A 167 -4.13 0.42 19.33
N GLY A 168 -4.18 -0.89 18.99
CA GLY A 168 -4.89 -1.95 19.75
C GLY A 168 -4.53 -2.09 21.25
N ARG A 169 -3.65 -1.23 21.76
CA ARG A 169 -3.38 -0.95 23.18
C ARG A 169 -4.60 -0.49 23.98
N ASP A 170 -5.45 0.37 23.44
CA ASP A 170 -6.35 1.14 24.33
C ASP A 170 -7.52 0.33 24.90
N LEU A 171 -7.85 -0.83 24.33
CA LEU A 171 -8.93 -1.69 24.83
C LEU A 171 -8.47 -2.78 25.80
N VAL A 172 -7.20 -3.19 25.78
CA VAL A 172 -6.70 -4.31 26.62
C VAL A 172 -6.16 -3.81 27.97
N ARG A 173 -5.94 -2.49 28.14
CA ARG A 173 -5.27 -1.93 29.31
C ARG A 173 -6.15 -1.56 30.51
N ASN A 174 -7.46 -1.82 30.48
CA ASN A 174 -8.31 -1.69 31.66
C ASN A 174 -8.96 -3.02 32.05
N PRO A 175 -8.36 -3.67 33.07
CA PRO A 175 -9.07 -3.72 34.34
C PRO A 175 -8.13 -3.29 35.46
N VAL A 176 -8.11 -2.00 35.79
CA VAL A 176 -7.69 -1.59 37.14
C VAL A 176 -8.85 -1.93 38.08
N GLN A 177 -8.94 -3.19 38.48
CA GLN A 177 -9.50 -3.53 39.79
C GLN A 177 -8.49 -3.00 40.81
N GLY A 178 -8.76 -1.80 41.32
CA GLY A 178 -7.97 -1.23 42.40
C GLY A 178 -7.94 -2.18 43.60
N PRO A 179 -6.79 -2.34 44.28
CA PRO A 179 -6.73 -3.14 45.48
C PRO A 179 -7.51 -2.41 46.58
N GLY A 180 -8.70 -2.92 46.89
CA GLY A 180 -9.44 -2.56 48.09
C GLY A 180 -8.73 -3.15 49.31
N THR A 181 -7.71 -2.47 49.81
CA THR A 181 -7.23 -2.64 51.18
C THR A 181 -7.86 -1.57 52.06
N GLY A 182 -8.63 -2.00 53.06
CA GLY A 182 -9.22 -1.13 54.07
C GLY A 182 -9.96 -1.94 55.13
N GLU A 183 -9.20 -2.51 56.06
CA GLU A 183 -9.68 -3.09 57.31
C GLU A 183 -10.44 -2.07 58.21
N SER A 184 -11.23 -2.64 59.13
CA SER A 184 -11.63 -2.12 60.45
C SER A 184 -12.82 -1.15 60.56
N ARG A 185 -13.97 -1.69 60.97
CA ARG A 185 -14.49 -1.55 62.35
C ARG A 185 -15.66 -2.51 62.62
#